data_AF-A0A060SF20-F1
#
_entry.id   AF-A0A060SF20-F1
#
_cell.length_a   1.000
_cell.length_b   1.000
_cell.length_c   1.000
_cell.angle_alpha   90.00
_cell.angle_beta   90.00
_cell.angle_gamma   90.00
#
_symmetry.space_group_name_H-M   'P 1'
#
loop_
_entity.id
_entity.type
_entity.pdbx_description
1 polymer ?
#
loop_
_entity_poly.entity_id
_entity_poly.type
_entity_poly.pdbx_seq_one_letter_code
_entity_poly.pdbx_strand_id
1 'polypeptide(L)'
;MVREYKHLTKEEVDFFMENGYLVVKHAFSREKAAEFTRDMWVRLGLDPNDPETWPKDRDRIHMPVLNREPVATFAPRVGLHACRLQLDIS
;
A
#
# COMPACT_ATOMS: atom_id res chain seq x y z
N MET A 1 -21.93 -9.45 17.23
CA MET A 1 -22.54 -8.29 16.55
C MET A 1 -21.85 -8.13 15.20
N VAL A 2 -22.61 -8.17 14.09
CA VAL A 2 -22.05 -7.87 12.76
C VAL A 2 -21.87 -6.35 12.71
N ARG A 3 -20.62 -5.88 12.66
CA ARG A 3 -20.31 -4.45 12.51
C ARG A 3 -20.41 -4.10 11.03
N GLU A 4 -21.18 -3.08 10.69
CA GLU A 4 -21.21 -2.53 9.34
C GLU A 4 -20.00 -1.63 9.12
N TYR A 5 -19.13 -2.02 8.19
CA TYR A 5 -17.99 -1.21 7.79
C TYR A 5 -18.42 -0.34 6.60
N LYS A 6 -18.30 0.98 6.73
CA LYS A 6 -18.74 1.94 5.68
C LYS A 6 -18.07 1.75 4.31
N HIS A 7 -16.89 1.13 4.27
CA HIS A 7 -16.05 1.08 3.06
C HIS A 7 -15.53 -0.32 2.74
N LEU A 8 -15.86 -1.33 3.54
CA LEU A 8 -15.50 -2.73 3.30
C LEU A 8 -16.78 -3.53 3.08
N THR A 9 -16.77 -4.41 2.09
CA THR A 9 -17.87 -5.37 1.94
C THR A 9 -17.76 -6.44 3.02
N LYS A 10 -18.84 -7.18 3.25
CA LYS A 10 -18.85 -8.27 4.22
C LYS A 10 -17.80 -9.33 3.86
N GLU A 11 -17.61 -9.59 2.58
CA GLU A 11 -16.64 -10.56 2.06
C GLU A 11 -15.20 -10.10 2.31
N GLU A 12 -14.90 -8.81 2.17
CA GLU A 12 -13.59 -8.24 2.49
C GLU A 12 -13.27 -8.36 3.98
N VAL A 13 -14.27 -8.19 4.85
CA VAL A 13 -14.14 -8.39 6.30
C VAL A 13 -13.92 -9.85 6.63
N ASP A 14 -14.74 -10.75 6.10
CA ASP A 14 -14.62 -12.19 6.35
C ASP A 14 -13.25 -12.71 5.88
N PHE A 15 -12.78 -12.26 4.71
CA PHE A 15 -11.44 -12.58 4.20
C PHE A 15 -10.34 -12.07 5.12
N PHE A 16 -10.44 -10.83 5.62
CA PHE A 16 -9.46 -10.28 6.55
C PHE A 16 -9.45 -11.05 7.88
N MET A 17 -10.61 -11.44 8.40
CA MET A 17 -10.70 -12.22 9.64
C MET A 17 -10.07 -13.62 9.48
N GLU A 18 -10.16 -14.22 8.30
CA GLU A 18 -9.58 -15.53 8.01
C GLU A 18 -8.07 -15.46 7.68
N ASN A 19 -7.63 -14.43 6.94
CA ASN A 19 -6.30 -14.38 6.33
C ASN A 19 -5.35 -13.35 6.98
N GLY A 20 -5.88 -12.39 7.74
CA GLY A 20 -5.13 -11.31 8.38
C GLY A 20 -4.67 -10.19 7.44
N TYR A 21 -5.08 -10.20 6.16
CA TYR A 21 -4.79 -9.16 5.19
C TYR A 21 -5.96 -8.95 4.22
N LEU A 22 -5.91 -7.86 3.44
CA LEU A 22 -6.89 -7.58 2.40
C LEU A 22 -6.20 -7.04 1.14
N VAL A 23 -6.64 -7.49 -0.04
CA VAL A 23 -6.17 -6.98 -1.32
C VAL A 23 -7.19 -5.99 -1.90
N VAL A 24 -6.91 -4.70 -1.74
CA VAL A 24 -7.77 -3.62 -2.27
C VAL A 24 -7.28 -3.18 -3.64
N LYS A 25 -7.99 -3.59 -4.70
CA LYS A 25 -7.71 -3.12 -6.07
C LYS A 25 -8.04 -1.64 -6.22
N HIS A 26 -7.25 -0.89 -6.98
CA HIS A 26 -7.47 0.54 -7.22
C HIS A 26 -7.60 1.37 -5.93
N ALA A 27 -6.76 1.08 -4.93
CA ALA A 27 -6.74 1.83 -3.68
C ALA A 27 -6.34 3.30 -3.88
N PHE A 28 -5.52 3.58 -4.90
CA PHE A 28 -5.03 4.90 -5.31
C PHE A 28 -5.07 5.01 -6.84
N SER A 29 -4.98 6.24 -7.37
CA SER A 29 -5.02 6.49 -8.82
C SER A 29 -3.69 6.13 -9.50
N ARG A 30 -3.72 5.87 -10.82
CA ARG A 30 -2.50 5.58 -11.58
C ARG A 30 -1.54 6.76 -11.60
N GLU A 31 -2.09 7.97 -11.64
CA GLU A 31 -1.35 9.23 -11.64
C GLU A 31 -0.60 9.40 -10.31
N LYS A 32 -1.25 9.10 -9.18
CA LYS A 32 -0.61 9.11 -7.87
C LYS A 32 0.50 8.07 -7.75
N ALA A 33 0.28 6.88 -8.31
CA ALA A 33 1.31 5.85 -8.38
C ALA A 33 2.55 6.33 -9.16
N ALA A 34 2.32 6.95 -10.31
CA ALA A 34 3.37 7.50 -11.16
C ALA A 34 4.13 8.63 -10.45
N GLU A 35 3.43 9.53 -9.75
CA GLU A 35 4.06 10.62 -9.00
C GLU A 35 5.02 10.09 -7.93
N PHE A 36 4.59 9.11 -7.14
CA PHE A 36 5.41 8.56 -6.05
C PHE A 36 6.57 7.69 -6.54
N THR A 37 6.48 7.16 -7.76
CA THR A 37 7.51 6.27 -8.34
C THR A 37 8.39 6.96 -9.37
N ARG A 38 8.10 8.22 -9.76
CA ARG A 38 8.79 8.95 -10.82
C ARG A 38 10.30 8.96 -10.66
N ASP A 39 10.77 9.24 -9.44
CA ASP A 39 12.20 9.41 -9.17
C ASP A 39 12.82 8.14 -8.55
N MET A 40 12.06 7.03 -8.48
CA MET A 40 12.49 5.80 -7.82
C MET A 40 13.71 5.17 -8.52
N TRP A 41 13.66 5.00 -9.84
CA TRP A 41 14.71 4.37 -10.63
C TRP A 41 16.03 5.13 -10.57
N VAL A 42 15.95 6.45 -10.71
CA VAL A 42 17.10 7.37 -10.60
C VAL A 42 17.77 7.25 -9.23
N ARG A 43 16.97 7.20 -8.16
CA ARG A 43 17.48 7.11 -6.79
C ARG A 43 18.11 5.76 -6.47
N LEU A 44 17.60 4.69 -7.07
CA LEU A 44 18.17 3.36 -6.91
C LEU A 44 19.40 3.16 -7.81
N GLY A 45 19.60 4.04 -8.80
CA GLY A 45 20.64 3.88 -9.83
C GLY A 45 20.37 2.68 -10.75
N LEU A 46 19.09 2.36 -10.95
CA LEU A 46 18.62 1.18 -11.67
C LEU A 46 17.94 1.58 -12.98
N ASP A 47 18.05 0.72 -13.99
CA ASP A 47 17.30 0.89 -15.23
C ASP A 47 15.99 0.10 -15.15
N PRO A 48 14.82 0.74 -15.30
CA PRO A 48 13.53 0.04 -15.36
C PRO A 48 13.43 -0.97 -16.51
N ASN A 49 14.23 -0.82 -17.57
CA ASN A 49 14.21 -1.66 -18.76
C ASN A 49 15.31 -2.73 -18.76
N ASP A 50 16.25 -2.70 -17.81
CA ASP A 50 17.29 -3.71 -17.65
C ASP A 50 17.21 -4.37 -16.27
N PRO A 51 16.49 -5.51 -16.15
CA PRO A 51 16.37 -6.27 -14.91
C PRO A 51 17.72 -6.79 -14.37
N GLU A 52 18.78 -6.87 -15.18
CA GLU A 52 20.10 -7.26 -14.68
C GLU A 52 20.72 -6.19 -13.80
N THR A 53 20.29 -4.92 -13.94
CA THR A 53 20.71 -3.87 -13.02
C THR A 53 20.06 -4.01 -11.64
N TRP A 54 18.92 -4.70 -11.54
CA TRP A 54 18.15 -4.78 -10.30
C TRP A 54 18.89 -5.63 -9.28
N PRO A 55 19.02 -5.15 -8.03
CA PRO A 55 19.86 -5.81 -7.05
C PRO A 55 19.26 -7.17 -6.66
N LYS A 56 20.01 -8.24 -6.91
CA LYS A 56 19.64 -9.63 -6.58
C LYS A 56 20.06 -10.01 -5.14
N ASP A 57 20.91 -9.19 -4.54
CA ASP A 57 21.71 -9.42 -3.33
C ASP A 57 21.52 -8.32 -2.25
N ARG A 58 20.62 -7.36 -2.48
CA ARG A 58 20.30 -6.30 -1.50
C ARG A 58 18.98 -6.59 -0.81
N ASP A 59 19.04 -7.23 0.35
CA ASP A 59 17.86 -7.47 1.20
C ASP A 59 17.17 -6.18 1.63
N ARG A 60 17.92 -5.06 1.74
CA ARG A 60 17.40 -3.74 2.14
C ARG A 60 18.17 -2.59 1.49
N ILE A 61 17.44 -1.61 0.98
CA ILE A 61 17.99 -0.34 0.47
C ILE A 61 17.48 0.79 1.36
N HIS A 62 18.37 1.48 2.07
CA HIS A 62 17.99 2.61 2.91
C HIS A 62 17.74 3.85 2.04
N MET A 63 16.46 4.16 1.80
CA MET A 63 16.02 5.26 0.95
C MET A 63 15.48 6.42 1.80
N PRO A 64 16.00 7.65 1.62
CA PRO A 64 15.42 8.85 2.26
C PRO A 64 13.95 9.05 1.90
N VAL A 65 13.14 9.57 2.81
CA VAL A 65 11.74 9.90 2.52
C VAL A 65 11.69 11.16 1.67
N LEU A 66 10.97 11.13 0.54
CA LEU A 66 10.86 12.25 -0.40
C LEU A 66 9.51 12.98 -0.27
N ASN A 67 8.47 12.24 0.08
CA ASN A 67 7.09 12.68 0.14
C ASN A 67 6.35 11.89 1.23
N ARG A 68 5.51 12.58 2.00
CA ARG A 68 4.61 12.00 3.01
C ARG A 68 3.21 12.52 2.77
N GLU A 69 2.25 11.62 2.76
CA GLU A 69 0.85 11.94 2.57
C GLU A 69 0.00 11.06 3.50
N PRO A 70 -1.07 11.58 4.12
CA PRO A 70 -1.99 10.77 4.90
C PRO A 70 -2.60 9.64 4.05
N VAL A 71 -2.67 8.42 4.58
CA VAL A 71 -3.26 7.28 3.85
C VAL A 71 -4.73 7.55 3.49
N ALA A 72 -5.45 8.32 4.31
CA ALA A 72 -6.83 8.73 4.04
C ALA A 72 -6.98 9.60 2.78
N THR A 73 -5.96 10.39 2.41
CA THR A 73 -5.98 11.20 1.18
C THR A 73 -5.38 10.43 0.01
N PHE A 74 -4.30 9.68 0.25
CA PHE A 74 -3.62 8.91 -0.78
C PHE A 74 -4.45 7.71 -1.27
N ALA A 75 -5.08 6.99 -0.35
CA ALA A 75 -5.87 5.80 -0.60
C ALA A 75 -7.20 5.85 0.18
N PRO A 76 -8.16 6.68 -0.24
CA PRO A 76 -9.38 6.97 0.52
C PRO A 76 -10.27 5.74 0.78
N ARG A 77 -10.20 4.70 -0.07
CA ARG A 77 -10.87 3.42 0.20
C ARG A 77 -10.29 2.67 1.42
N VAL A 78 -9.02 2.92 1.75
CA VAL A 78 -8.25 2.12 2.72
C VAL A 78 -7.98 2.90 4.02
N GLY A 79 -7.71 4.20 3.90
CA GLY A 79 -6.97 4.98 4.90
C GLY A 79 -7.60 5.23 6.26
N LEU A 80 -8.81 4.74 6.54
CA LEU A 80 -9.43 4.81 7.86
C LEU A 80 -9.71 3.45 8.49
N HIS A 81 -9.75 2.36 7.71
CA HIS A 81 -10.35 1.10 8.17
C HIS A 81 -9.34 0.01 8.48
N ALA A 82 -8.22 -0.04 7.75
CA ALA A 82 -7.15 -1.01 8.04
C ALA A 82 -6.58 -0.82 9.47
N CYS A 83 -6.40 0.43 9.90
CA CYS A 83 -5.90 0.73 11.25
C CYS A 83 -6.97 0.48 12.33
N ARG A 84 -8.25 0.66 12.01
CA ARG A 84 -9.36 0.43 12.94
C ARG A 84 -9.59 -1.06 13.21
N LEU A 85 -9.52 -1.91 12.18
CA LEU A 85 -9.63 -3.36 12.31
C LEU A 85 -8.58 -3.93 13.27
N GLN A 86 -7.34 -3.46 13.19
CA GLN A 86 -6.26 -3.97 14.01
C GLN A 86 -6.37 -3.55 15.49
N LEU A 87 -6.92 -2.36 15.76
CA LEU A 87 -7.19 -1.88 17.12
C LEU A 87 -8.39 -2.56 17.79
N ASP A 88 -9.34 -3.09 17.01
CA ASP A 88 -10.53 -3.79 17.52
C ASP A 88 -10.29 -5.29 17.80
N ILE A 89 -9.14 -5.84 17.38
CA ILE A 89 -8.72 -7.24 17.63
C ILE A 89 -7.86 -7.36 18.91
N SER A 90 -7.39 -6.23 19.47
CA SER A 90 -6.60 -6.19 20.72
C SER A 90 -7.47 -5.94 21.96
#